data_AF-A0A850CA72-F1
#
_entry.id   AF-A0A850CA72-F1
#
_cell.length_a   1.000
_cell.length_b   1.000
_cell.length_c   1.000
_cell.angle_alpha   90.00
_cell.angle_beta   90.00
_cell.angle_gamma   90.00
#
_symmetry.space_group_name_H-M   'P 1'
#
loop_
_entity.id
_entity.type
_entity.pdbx_description
1 polymer ?
#
loop_
_entity_poly.entity_id
_entity_poly.type
_entity_poly.pdbx_seq_one_letter_code
_entity_poly.pdbx_strand_id
1 'polypeptide(L)'
;VSAPPAPGRGAAPQQAQAAQWLVVTTGELQGRRFVLSGQPISIGRAADSTIVIRDDFASNRHARVRPLDGQWVVEDMGSTNGTYLGRARVTAPTPVPLGVPIRIGRSSFELRP
;
A
#
# COMPACT_ATOMS: atom_id res chain seq x y z
N VAL A 1 -19.31 19.18 -43.25
CA VAL A 1 -17.98 19.41 -42.67
C VAL A 1 -17.84 18.59 -41.39
N SER A 2 -16.81 17.75 -41.35
CA SER A 2 -16.07 17.17 -40.21
C SER A 2 -16.80 16.70 -38.92
N ALA A 3 -16.62 15.41 -38.63
CA ALA A 3 -16.54 14.85 -37.26
C ALA A 3 -15.17 15.25 -36.61
N PRO A 4 -14.88 15.04 -35.29
CA PRO A 4 -14.95 13.74 -34.60
C PRO A 4 -15.45 13.75 -33.12
N PRO A 5 -15.64 12.55 -32.53
CA PRO A 5 -16.03 12.33 -31.13
C PRO A 5 -14.89 12.59 -30.14
N ALA A 6 -15.24 12.78 -28.86
CA ALA A 6 -14.27 12.87 -27.76
C ALA A 6 -13.97 11.48 -27.17
N PRO A 7 -12.73 10.95 -27.29
CA PRO A 7 -12.24 9.89 -26.43
C PRO A 7 -11.53 10.53 -25.22
N GLY A 8 -12.23 10.60 -24.08
CA GLY A 8 -11.60 10.90 -22.79
C GLY A 8 -10.86 9.70 -22.20
N ARG A 9 -10.02 9.01 -22.98
CA ARG A 9 -8.99 8.09 -22.43
C ARG A 9 -7.77 8.93 -22.09
N GLY A 10 -7.87 9.64 -20.96
CA GLY A 10 -6.78 10.42 -20.43
C GLY A 10 -5.73 9.53 -19.79
N ALA A 11 -4.63 9.31 -20.51
CA ALA A 11 -3.30 9.01 -20.00
C ALA A 11 -3.14 7.69 -19.21
N ALA A 12 -2.86 6.60 -19.93
CA ALA A 12 -1.88 5.64 -19.43
C ALA A 12 -0.49 6.10 -19.90
N PRO A 13 0.32 6.69 -19.02
CA PRO A 13 1.76 6.51 -19.07
C PRO A 13 2.16 5.65 -17.87
N GLN A 14 3.10 4.74 -18.13
CA GLN A 14 3.96 4.15 -17.11
C GLN A 14 3.47 2.84 -16.45
N GLN A 15 3.44 1.77 -17.24
CA GLN A 15 3.88 0.44 -16.79
C GLN A 15 5.38 0.43 -16.40
N ALA A 16 5.95 1.51 -15.81
CA ALA A 16 7.30 1.42 -15.27
C ALA A 16 7.20 0.74 -13.91
N GLN A 17 7.32 -0.58 -13.95
CA GLN A 17 7.39 -1.44 -12.78
C GLN A 17 6.15 -1.30 -11.87
N ALA A 18 5.02 -1.86 -12.29
CA ALA A 18 3.91 -2.03 -11.36
C ALA A 18 4.40 -2.89 -10.18
N ALA A 19 4.22 -2.42 -8.96
CA ALA A 19 4.51 -3.24 -7.78
C ALA A 19 3.68 -4.53 -7.89
N GLN A 20 4.35 -5.67 -8.00
CA GLN A 20 3.71 -6.99 -8.08
C GLN A 20 3.60 -7.63 -6.71
N TRP A 21 4.51 -7.27 -5.80
CA TRP A 21 4.62 -7.89 -4.49
C TRP A 21 4.69 -6.83 -3.39
N LEU A 22 3.90 -7.04 -2.34
CA LEU A 22 4.10 -6.39 -1.05
C LEU A 22 4.88 -7.38 -0.18
N VAL A 23 6.14 -7.07 0.09
CA VAL A 23 7.05 -7.94 0.84
C VAL A 23 7.20 -7.42 2.26
N VAL A 24 7.09 -8.30 3.24
CA VAL A 24 7.36 -7.95 4.63
C VAL A 24 8.87 -8.02 4.86
N THR A 25 9.49 -6.87 5.08
CA THR A 25 10.94 -6.78 5.30
C THR A 25 11.32 -6.91 6.78
N THR A 26 10.41 -6.56 7.69
CA THR A 26 10.61 -6.63 9.15
C THR A 26 9.32 -7.00 9.86
N GLY A 27 9.43 -7.73 10.97
CA GLY A 27 8.30 -8.15 11.82
C GLY A 27 8.13 -9.67 11.85
N GLU A 28 7.06 -10.16 12.50
CA GLU A 28 6.77 -11.60 12.61
C GLU A 28 6.65 -12.28 11.24
N LEU A 29 6.13 -11.54 10.25
CA LEU A 29 5.89 -12.04 8.90
C LEU A 29 7.08 -11.82 7.94
N GLN A 30 8.27 -11.47 8.44
CA GLN A 30 9.44 -11.18 7.62
C GLN A 30 9.70 -12.28 6.57
N GLY A 31 9.95 -11.87 5.33
CA GLY A 31 10.16 -12.75 4.19
C GLY A 31 8.88 -13.20 3.49
N ARG A 32 7.68 -12.95 4.05
CA ARG A 32 6.43 -13.20 3.34
C ARG A 32 6.22 -12.15 2.24
N ARG A 33 5.62 -12.61 1.14
CA ARG A 33 5.24 -11.79 -0.01
C ARG A 33 3.75 -11.96 -0.30
N PHE A 34 3.09 -10.86 -0.59
CA PHE A 34 1.68 -10.80 -0.95
C PHE A 34 1.53 -10.27 -2.36
N VAL A 35 0.69 -10.92 -3.17
CA VAL A 35 0.44 -10.50 -4.55
C VAL A 35 -0.39 -9.23 -4.56
N LEU A 36 0.06 -8.24 -5.31
CA LEU A 36 -0.64 -6.98 -5.55
C LEU A 36 -1.55 -7.12 -6.77
N SER A 37 -2.74 -7.68 -6.56
CA SER A 37 -3.72 -8.00 -7.61
C SER A 37 -4.66 -6.83 -8.00
N GLY A 38 -4.29 -5.60 -7.64
CA GLY A 38 -5.15 -4.42 -7.86
C GLY A 38 -6.38 -4.38 -6.95
N GLN A 39 -6.38 -5.13 -5.85
CA GLN A 39 -7.38 -5.01 -4.79
C GLN A 39 -6.78 -4.30 -3.56
N PRO A 40 -7.60 -3.59 -2.76
CA PRO A 40 -7.14 -3.05 -1.49
C PRO A 40 -6.67 -4.15 -0.54
N ILE A 41 -5.53 -3.93 0.09
CA ILE A 41 -4.92 -4.79 1.09
C ILE A 41 -5.00 -4.08 2.43
N SER A 42 -5.73 -4.67 3.38
CA SER A 42 -5.81 -4.15 4.74
C SER A 42 -4.73 -4.79 5.61
N ILE A 43 -4.06 -3.97 6.42
CA ILE A 43 -2.98 -4.37 7.32
C ILE A 43 -3.38 -3.99 8.75
N GLY A 44 -3.34 -4.97 9.65
CA GLY A 44 -3.70 -4.74 11.04
C GLY A 44 -3.73 -6.02 11.85
N ARG A 45 -4.12 -5.91 13.12
CA ARG A 45 -4.19 -7.04 14.05
C ARG A 45 -5.49 -7.83 13.96
N ALA A 46 -6.51 -7.27 13.32
CA ALA A 46 -7.79 -7.95 13.19
C ALA A 46 -7.70 -9.13 12.22
N ALA A 47 -8.41 -10.21 12.52
CA ALA A 47 -8.40 -11.43 11.72
C ALA A 47 -9.04 -11.26 10.33
N ASP A 48 -9.80 -10.19 10.12
CA ASP A 48 -10.38 -9.80 8.83
C ASP A 48 -9.41 -9.01 7.94
N SER A 49 -8.22 -8.67 8.44
CA SER A 49 -7.18 -7.99 7.65
C SER A 49 -6.51 -8.96 6.69
N THR A 50 -6.26 -8.53 5.45
CA THR A 50 -5.52 -9.30 4.45
C THR A 50 -4.14 -9.70 4.96
N ILE A 51 -3.49 -8.78 5.66
CA ILE A 51 -2.23 -9.00 6.34
C ILE A 51 -2.46 -8.82 7.84
N VAL A 52 -2.63 -9.95 8.52
CA VAL A 52 -2.76 -9.98 9.98
C VAL A 52 -1.37 -9.90 10.59
N ILE A 53 -1.09 -8.81 11.30
CA ILE A 53 0.14 -8.63 12.09
C ILE A 53 -0.17 -8.75 13.58
N ARG A 54 0.52 -9.66 14.27
CA ARG A 54 0.42 -9.84 15.72
C ARG A 54 1.41 -8.94 16.44
N ASP A 55 1.19 -7.64 16.28
CA ASP A 55 2.04 -6.61 16.87
C ASP A 55 1.20 -5.77 17.84
N ASP A 56 1.68 -5.61 19.07
CA ASP A 56 1.02 -4.79 20.09
C ASP A 56 0.99 -3.29 19.72
N PHE A 57 1.89 -2.86 18.83
CA PHE A 57 1.92 -1.51 18.30
C PHE A 57 1.06 -1.35 17.04
N ALA A 58 0.49 -2.44 16.54
CA ALA A 58 -0.47 -2.41 15.44
C ALA A 58 -1.91 -2.32 15.96
N SER A 59 -2.74 -1.60 15.24
CA SER A 59 -4.17 -1.47 15.54
C SER A 59 -4.92 -2.55 14.76
N ASN A 60 -6.15 -2.87 15.18
CA ASN A 60 -7.00 -3.86 14.51
C ASN A 60 -7.14 -3.57 13.00
N ARG A 61 -7.45 -2.32 12.64
CA ARG A 61 -7.33 -1.79 11.28
C ARG A 61 -6.32 -0.65 11.33
N HIS A 62 -5.08 -0.91 10.94
CA HIS A 62 -4.00 0.06 11.12
C HIS A 62 -3.77 0.87 9.85
N ALA A 63 -3.54 0.19 8.73
CA ALA A 63 -3.30 0.82 7.44
C ALA A 63 -3.99 0.04 6.32
N ARG A 64 -4.18 0.71 5.20
CA ARG A 64 -4.67 0.09 3.97
C ARG A 64 -3.81 0.53 2.80
N VAL A 65 -3.40 -0.44 2.00
CA VAL A 65 -2.68 -0.23 0.75
C VAL A 65 -3.64 -0.50 -0.38
N ARG A 66 -3.87 0.48 -1.27
CA ARG A 66 -4.85 0.35 -2.36
C ARG A 66 -4.30 0.92 -3.66
N PRO A 67 -4.73 0.41 -4.82
CA PRO A 67 -4.43 1.07 -6.08
C PRO A 67 -5.25 2.36 -6.19
N LEU A 68 -4.62 3.43 -6.69
CA LEU A 68 -5.22 4.71 -7.01
C LEU A 68 -4.48 5.28 -8.21
N ASP A 69 -5.20 5.65 -9.28
CA ASP A 69 -4.61 6.29 -10.47
C ASP A 69 -3.39 5.55 -11.06
N GLY A 70 -3.41 4.21 -11.03
CA GLY A 70 -2.32 3.37 -11.55
C GLY A 70 -1.11 3.21 -10.63
N GLN A 71 -1.16 3.76 -9.42
CA GLN A 71 -0.11 3.66 -8.40
C GLN A 71 -0.66 3.04 -7.11
N TRP A 72 0.21 2.48 -6.29
CA TRP A 72 -0.17 2.00 -4.97
C TRP A 72 -0.05 3.12 -3.95
N VAL A 73 -1.11 3.36 -3.19
CA VAL A 73 -1.13 4.35 -2.11
C VAL A 73 -1.35 3.65 -0.78
N VAL A 74 -0.71 4.16 0.26
CA VAL A 74 -0.92 3.77 1.65
C VAL A 74 -1.77 4.82 2.35
N GLU A 75 -2.73 4.36 3.14
CA GLU A 75 -3.64 5.17 3.91
C GLU A 75 -3.65 4.67 5.36
N ASP A 76 -3.44 5.58 6.30
CA ASP A 76 -3.60 5.29 7.73
C ASP A 76 -5.09 5.27 8.10
N MET A 77 -5.53 4.23 8.81
CA MET A 77 -6.94 4.05 9.18
C MET A 77 -7.27 4.57 10.59
N GLY A 78 -6.54 5.56 11.07
CA GLY A 78 -6.67 6.08 12.44
C GLY A 78 -5.90 5.23 13.44
N SER A 79 -4.69 4.81 13.07
CA SER A 79 -3.88 3.98 13.93
C SER A 79 -3.32 4.75 15.13
N THR A 80 -3.14 4.07 16.26
CA THR A 80 -2.65 4.70 17.49
C THR A 80 -1.20 5.19 17.36
N ASN A 81 -0.33 4.35 16.77
CA ASN A 81 1.09 4.67 16.61
C ASN A 81 1.40 5.40 15.29
N GLY A 82 0.45 5.46 14.36
CA GLY A 82 0.65 6.01 13.03
C GLY A 82 1.31 5.04 12.05
N THR A 83 0.96 5.19 10.79
CA THR A 83 1.66 4.58 9.66
C THR A 83 2.76 5.51 9.16
N TYR A 84 3.92 4.94 8.82
CA TYR A 84 5.06 5.70 8.28
C TYR A 84 5.46 5.16 6.91
N LEU A 85 5.80 6.04 5.97
CA LEU A 85 6.40 5.69 4.70
C LEU A 85 7.84 6.20 4.68
N GLY A 86 8.80 5.28 4.76
CA GLY A 86 10.21 5.59 4.98
C GLY A 86 10.42 6.33 6.29
N ARG A 87 10.63 7.65 6.21
CA ARG A 87 10.80 8.54 7.37
C ARG A 87 9.61 9.48 7.61
N ALA A 88 8.68 9.56 6.66
CA ALA A 88 7.52 10.45 6.75
C ALA A 88 6.32 9.73 7.37
N ARG A 89 5.54 10.43 8.21
CA ARG A 89 4.27 9.90 8.72
C ARG A 89 3.18 10.07 7.67
N VAL A 90 2.39 9.04 7.44
CA VAL A 90 1.24 9.05 6.54
C VAL A 90 0.06 9.69 7.27
N THR A 91 -0.39 10.84 6.79
CA THR A 91 -1.57 11.57 7.34
C THR A 91 -2.73 11.63 6.35
N ALA A 92 -2.46 11.35 5.08
CA ALA A 92 -3.42 11.28 3.98
C ALA A 92 -2.99 10.13 3.04
N PRO A 93 -3.86 9.65 2.12
CA PRO A 93 -3.49 8.65 1.13
C PRO A 93 -2.24 9.08 0.37
N THR A 94 -1.13 8.36 0.59
CA THR A 94 0.20 8.74 0.10
C THR A 94 0.70 7.69 -0.89
N PRO A 95 1.15 8.08 -2.09
CA PRO A 95 1.78 7.17 -3.04
C PRO A 95 3.01 6.50 -2.45
N VAL A 96 3.10 5.18 -2.62
CA VAL A 96 4.19 4.35 -2.15
C VAL A 96 5.10 4.04 -3.34
N PRO A 97 6.34 4.55 -3.37
CA PRO A 97 7.30 4.16 -4.38
C PRO A 97 7.82 2.73 -4.14
N LEU A 98 8.26 2.07 -5.20
CA LEU A 98 8.97 0.79 -5.08
C LEU A 98 10.23 0.95 -4.23
N GLY A 99 10.55 -0.05 -3.44
CA GLY A 99 11.76 -0.01 -2.61
C GLY A 99 11.61 0.78 -1.30
N VAL A 100 10.51 1.50 -1.10
CA VAL A 100 10.32 2.34 0.10
C VAL A 100 9.56 1.56 1.17
N PRO A 101 10.11 1.44 2.39
CA PRO A 101 9.47 0.67 3.44
C PRO A 101 8.31 1.45 4.10
N ILE A 102 7.12 0.88 4.09
CA ILE A 102 5.97 1.26 4.90
C ILE A 102 6.15 0.62 6.29
N ARG A 103 6.31 1.42 7.34
CA ARG A 103 6.41 0.95 8.72
C ARG A 103 5.08 1.10 9.44
N ILE A 104 4.66 0.01 10.06
CA ILE A 104 3.42 -0.12 10.84
C ILE A 104 3.78 -0.83 12.14
N GLY A 105 3.71 -0.12 13.27
CA GLY A 105 4.23 -0.63 14.53
C GLY A 105 5.71 -1.01 14.42
N ARG A 106 6.05 -2.27 14.70
CA ARG A 106 7.39 -2.86 14.54
C ARG A 106 7.56 -3.59 13.20
N SER A 107 6.49 -3.72 12.42
CA SER A 107 6.51 -4.37 11.11
C SER A 107 6.84 -3.38 10.00
N SER A 108 7.55 -3.83 8.97
CA SER A 108 7.86 -3.03 7.78
C SER A 108 7.56 -3.81 6.51
N PHE A 109 7.00 -3.12 5.54
CA PHE A 109 6.52 -3.66 4.27
C PHE A 109 7.10 -2.87 3.12
N GLU A 110 7.37 -3.49 1.99
CA GLU A 110 7.98 -2.82 0.86
C GLU A 110 7.33 -3.27 -0.44
N LEU A 111 7.10 -2.32 -1.34
CA LEU A 111 6.65 -2.63 -2.69
C LEU A 111 7.82 -3.09 -3.54
N ARG A 112 7.67 -4.24 -4.16
CA ARG A 112 8.64 -4.86 -5.07
C ARG A 112 7.98 -5.13 -6.43
N PRO A 113 8.74 -4.93 -7.53
CA PRO A 113 8.31 -5.32 -8.86
C PRO A 113 8.22 -6.84 -9.01
#